data_AF-D5KXJ1-F1
#
_entry.id   AF-D5KXJ1-F1
#
_cell.length_a   1.000
_cell.length_b   1.000
_cell.length_c   1.000
_cell.angle_alpha   90.00
_cell.angle_beta   90.00
_cell.angle_gamma   90.00
#
_symmetry.space_group_name_H-M   'P 1'
#
loop_
_entity.id
_entity.type
_entity.pdbx_description
1 polymer ?
#
loop_
_entity_poly.entity_id
_entity_poly.type
_entity_poly.pdbx_seq_one_letter_code
_entity_poly.pdbx_strand_id
1 'polypeptide(L)'
;MLLFTPFLIPPTTTRNTLGQRSVKMDFIVSTLPCQALSAKKLPTTTLKMQIECADPHRRKLLETLLTSSLFFLLPKNASAKSGESAKLSIFGVEGLSSPFTADLKSKGQPLYKNLNEEEISRYTKAITDGKASLSKIPGYINEKSWEDIKSLVRQRVADLRSAQKKMMASISEQRIRQKAEKLYDSFIKSIEDIDYAARQKNGDKVRQAQQQAMKLLQEWASAAGVAI
;
A
#
# COMPACT_ATOMS: atom_id res chain seq x y z
N MET A 1 46.24 -38.25 -18.90
CA MET A 1 46.99 -37.89 -20.12
C MET A 1 46.14 -38.31 -21.31
N LEU A 2 45.89 -37.37 -22.22
CA LEU A 2 44.84 -37.40 -23.26
C LEU A 2 45.01 -38.56 -24.26
N LEU A 3 43.92 -39.26 -24.57
CA LEU A 3 43.79 -40.01 -25.83
C LEU A 3 42.44 -39.68 -26.48
N PHE A 4 42.56 -39.40 -27.77
CA PHE A 4 41.57 -38.88 -28.70
C PHE A 4 40.94 -40.04 -29.49
N THR A 5 39.91 -39.69 -30.29
CA THR A 5 39.27 -40.42 -31.42
C THR A 5 37.97 -41.20 -31.13
N PRO A 6 37.09 -41.43 -32.13
CA PRO A 6 36.75 -40.60 -33.29
C PRO A 6 35.24 -40.49 -33.62
N PHE A 7 35.00 -39.61 -34.58
CA PHE A 7 33.80 -39.24 -35.34
C PHE A 7 33.29 -40.38 -36.27
N LEU A 8 31.97 -40.60 -36.36
CA LEU A 8 31.33 -41.35 -37.47
C LEU A 8 29.90 -40.82 -37.72
N ILE A 9 29.61 -40.42 -38.96
CA ILE A 9 28.29 -39.97 -39.47
C ILE A 9 27.70 -41.07 -40.42
N PRO A 10 26.49 -40.93 -40.99
CA PRO A 10 25.20 -41.56 -40.66
C PRO A 10 24.78 -42.65 -41.69
N PRO A 11 23.49 -43.07 -41.74
CA PRO A 11 22.73 -42.69 -42.94
C PRO A 11 21.22 -42.40 -42.75
N THR A 12 20.71 -41.55 -43.64
CA THR A 12 19.29 -41.35 -44.00
C THR A 12 18.77 -42.46 -44.91
N THR A 13 17.52 -42.94 -44.73
CA THR A 13 16.55 -43.27 -45.81
C THR A 13 15.15 -43.52 -45.22
N THR A 14 14.15 -43.11 -45.99
CA THR A 14 12.69 -43.02 -45.84
C THR A 14 11.93 -44.37 -45.95
N ARG A 15 10.69 -44.47 -45.40
CA ARG A 15 9.40 -44.60 -46.14
C ARG A 15 8.25 -45.22 -45.29
N ASN A 16 7.12 -44.52 -45.36
CA ASN A 16 5.72 -44.79 -44.99
C ASN A 16 5.22 -46.24 -44.83
N THR A 17 4.32 -46.46 -43.85
CA THR A 17 3.01 -47.15 -44.04
C THR A 17 2.01 -46.84 -42.92
N LEU A 18 0.87 -46.27 -43.32
CA LEU A 18 -0.51 -46.54 -42.88
C LEU A 18 -0.79 -46.88 -41.41
N GLY A 19 -1.47 -45.94 -40.76
CA GLY A 19 -2.13 -46.16 -39.47
C GLY A 19 -3.03 -44.99 -39.08
N GLN A 20 -3.91 -44.55 -40.00
CA GLN A 20 -5.01 -43.65 -39.64
C GLN A 20 -5.96 -44.41 -38.70
N ARG A 21 -5.78 -44.22 -37.38
CA ARG A 21 -6.84 -44.45 -36.40
C ARG A 21 -7.25 -43.11 -35.82
N SER A 22 -8.42 -42.70 -36.29
CA SER A 22 -9.36 -41.78 -35.68
C SER A 22 -9.27 -41.77 -34.16
N VAL A 23 -8.82 -40.65 -33.61
CA VAL A 23 -9.29 -40.17 -32.31
C VAL A 23 -9.82 -38.77 -32.58
N LYS A 24 -11.14 -38.68 -32.72
CA LYS A 24 -11.87 -37.42 -32.67
C LYS A 24 -11.47 -36.71 -31.37
N MET A 25 -10.78 -35.58 -31.49
CA MET A 25 -10.74 -34.61 -30.41
C MET A 25 -12.13 -33.98 -30.35
N ASP A 26 -12.98 -34.52 -29.48
CA ASP A 26 -14.16 -33.80 -29.03
C ASP A 26 -13.66 -32.61 -28.18
N PHE A 27 -13.48 -31.49 -28.86
CA PHE A 27 -13.23 -30.19 -28.27
C PHE A 27 -14.52 -29.79 -27.55
N ILE A 28 -14.64 -30.16 -26.27
CA ILE A 28 -15.71 -29.68 -25.40
C ILE A 28 -15.44 -28.20 -25.13
N VAL A 29 -15.95 -27.35 -26.01
CA VAL A 29 -16.19 -25.94 -25.74
C VAL A 29 -17.28 -25.89 -24.67
N SER A 30 -16.86 -25.73 -23.41
CA SER A 30 -17.77 -25.32 -22.35
C SER A 30 -18.18 -23.88 -22.62
N THR A 31 -19.27 -23.74 -23.37
CA THR A 31 -20.05 -22.52 -23.51
C THR A 31 -20.65 -22.16 -22.15
N LEU A 32 -20.04 -21.19 -21.47
CA LEU A 32 -20.65 -20.53 -20.33
C LEU A 32 -21.96 -19.85 -20.79
N PRO A 33 -23.12 -20.11 -20.17
CA PRO A 33 -24.33 -19.36 -20.47
C PRO A 33 -24.18 -17.92 -19.99
N CYS A 34 -24.19 -17.01 -20.97
CA CYS A 34 -24.36 -15.57 -20.80
C CYS A 34 -25.74 -15.32 -20.17
N GLN A 35 -25.80 -15.16 -18.85
CA GLN A 35 -27.02 -14.69 -18.18
C GLN A 35 -27.01 -13.17 -18.13
N ALA A 36 -27.78 -12.58 -19.05
CA ALA A 36 -28.16 -11.18 -19.03
C ALA A 36 -29.05 -10.90 -17.81
N LEU A 37 -28.47 -10.28 -16.78
CA LEU A 37 -29.24 -9.69 -15.68
C LEU A 37 -29.59 -8.24 -16.02
N SER A 38 -30.87 -8.08 -16.31
CA SER A 38 -31.61 -6.85 -16.55
C SER A 38 -31.21 -5.71 -15.61
N ALA A 39 -30.74 -4.61 -16.20
CA ALA A 39 -30.56 -3.32 -15.54
C ALA A 39 -31.93 -2.74 -15.16
N LYS A 40 -32.36 -2.99 -13.91
CA LYS A 40 -33.46 -2.23 -13.32
C LYS A 40 -32.95 -0.86 -12.87
N LYS A 41 -33.35 0.13 -13.66
CA LYS A 41 -33.28 1.58 -13.42
C LYS A 41 -33.71 1.89 -11.98
N LEU A 42 -32.76 2.27 -11.12
CA LEU A 42 -33.04 2.74 -9.76
C LEU A 42 -33.40 4.23 -9.84
N PRO A 43 -34.56 4.67 -9.34
CA PRO A 43 -34.99 6.06 -9.44
C PRO A 43 -34.17 6.95 -8.50
N THR A 44 -33.55 7.97 -9.09
CA THR A 44 -33.03 9.16 -8.41
C THR A 44 -34.18 9.85 -7.66
N THR A 45 -34.23 9.68 -6.34
CA THR A 45 -35.07 10.49 -5.46
C THR A 45 -34.19 11.41 -4.64
N THR A 46 -34.14 12.66 -5.09
CA THR A 46 -33.73 13.84 -4.33
C THR A 46 -34.54 13.93 -3.03
N LEU A 47 -33.93 13.64 -1.88
CA LEU A 47 -34.48 14.03 -0.60
C LEU A 47 -34.11 15.50 -0.34
N LYS A 48 -35.12 16.36 -0.45
CA LYS A 48 -35.08 17.74 -0.02
C LYS A 48 -34.70 17.77 1.46
N MET A 49 -33.63 18.51 1.77
CA MET A 49 -33.32 18.94 3.14
C MET A 49 -34.51 19.70 3.71
N GLN A 50 -35.18 19.13 4.71
CA GLN A 50 -35.99 19.89 5.64
C GLN A 50 -35.13 20.11 6.88
N ILE A 51 -34.56 21.31 6.98
CA ILE A 51 -34.06 21.83 8.27
C ILE A 51 -35.27 22.40 8.96
N GLU A 52 -35.72 21.68 9.98
CA GLU A 52 -36.74 22.11 10.92
C GLU A 52 -36.19 23.23 11.82
N CYS A 53 -37.00 24.28 11.95
CA CYS A 53 -37.03 25.37 12.94
C CYS A 53 -35.72 25.87 13.57
N ALA A 54 -35.25 27.03 13.08
CA ALA A 54 -34.41 27.96 13.83
C ALA A 54 -35.03 29.37 13.79
N ASP A 55 -35.10 30.01 14.96
CA ASP A 55 -35.94 31.16 15.33
C ASP A 55 -35.97 32.38 14.36
N PRO A 56 -37.12 33.06 14.23
CA PRO A 56 -37.29 34.23 13.36
C PRO A 56 -36.58 35.51 13.84
N HIS A 57 -35.88 35.50 14.97
CA HIS A 57 -35.28 36.70 15.56
C HIS A 57 -33.90 37.10 15.00
N ARG A 58 -33.14 36.18 14.39
CA ARG A 58 -31.76 36.49 13.92
C ARG A 58 -31.71 37.19 12.55
N ARG A 59 -32.73 37.03 11.70
CA ARG A 59 -32.75 37.67 10.37
C ARG A 59 -33.10 39.16 10.42
N LYS A 60 -33.89 39.59 11.41
CA LYS A 60 -34.24 41.01 11.61
C LYS A 60 -33.06 41.89 12.07
N LEU A 61 -32.01 41.30 12.64
CA LEU A 61 -30.78 42.03 13.05
C LEU A 61 -29.81 42.27 11.88
N LEU A 62 -29.90 41.49 10.80
CA LEU A 62 -29.05 41.67 9.62
C LEU A 62 -29.62 42.70 8.63
N GLU A 63 -30.94 42.90 8.64
CA GLU A 63 -31.60 43.93 7.81
C GLU A 63 -31.49 45.35 8.43
N THR A 64 -31.31 45.44 9.74
CA THR A 64 -31.17 46.73 10.47
C THR A 64 -29.76 47.31 10.44
N LEU A 65 -28.73 46.53 10.07
CA LEU A 65 -27.36 47.02 9.91
C LEU A 65 -27.04 47.52 8.49
N LEU A 66 -27.84 47.15 7.48
CA LEU A 66 -27.57 47.49 6.08
C LEU A 66 -28.29 48.75 5.59
N THR A 67 -29.11 49.38 6.43
CA THR A 67 -29.92 50.56 6.07
C THR A 67 -29.59 51.81 6.89
N SER A 68 -28.36 51.91 7.43
CA SER A 68 -27.86 53.16 8.01
C SER A 68 -26.61 53.67 7.29
N SER A 69 -26.80 54.80 6.61
CA SER A 69 -25.80 55.74 6.09
C SER A 69 -25.10 55.43 4.76
N LEU A 70 -25.86 55.49 3.67
CA LEU A 70 -25.36 56.04 2.42
C LEU A 70 -25.50 57.57 2.50
N PHE A 71 -24.43 58.34 2.68
CA PHE A 71 -24.32 59.73 2.17
C PHE A 71 -22.87 60.28 2.29
N PHE A 72 -22.42 60.88 1.18
CA PHE A 72 -21.22 61.71 0.94
C PHE A 72 -19.88 61.06 0.50
N LEU A 73 -19.80 60.85 -0.82
CA LEU A 73 -18.89 61.51 -1.79
C LEU A 73 -17.38 61.67 -1.49
N LEU A 74 -16.61 61.07 -2.42
CA LEU A 74 -15.23 61.36 -2.90
C LEU A 74 -14.02 60.79 -2.11
N PRO A 75 -13.14 60.01 -2.78
CA PRO A 75 -11.91 59.52 -2.18
C PRO A 75 -10.88 60.65 -2.16
N LYS A 76 -10.66 61.25 -0.99
CA LYS A 76 -9.38 61.93 -0.73
C LYS A 76 -8.34 60.85 -0.50
N ASN A 77 -7.43 60.68 -1.47
CA ASN A 77 -6.16 59.99 -1.29
C ASN A 77 -5.35 60.71 -0.20
N ALA A 78 -5.66 60.42 1.05
CA ALA A 78 -4.75 60.62 2.16
C ALA A 78 -3.80 59.41 2.14
N SER A 79 -2.66 59.60 1.48
CA SER A 79 -1.49 58.74 1.68
C SER A 79 -1.03 58.95 3.13
N ALA A 80 -1.72 58.28 4.05
CA ALA A 80 -1.23 58.07 5.39
C ALA A 80 0.00 57.20 5.23
N LYS A 81 1.16 57.86 5.26
CA LYS A 81 2.47 57.24 5.41
C LYS A 81 2.32 56.22 6.53
N SER A 82 2.26 54.95 6.14
CA SER A 82 2.19 53.81 7.04
C SER A 82 3.40 53.96 7.95
N GLY A 83 3.17 54.57 9.11
CA GLY A 83 4.16 54.60 10.18
C GLY A 83 4.49 53.15 10.41
N GLU A 84 5.78 52.83 10.31
CA GLU A 84 6.31 51.52 10.64
C GLU A 84 5.70 51.12 11.99
N SER A 85 4.68 50.25 11.94
CA SER A 85 4.22 49.59 13.13
C SER A 85 5.46 48.93 13.70
N ALA A 86 5.71 49.14 14.99
CA ALA A 86 6.84 48.52 15.66
C ALA A 86 6.77 47.03 15.36
N LYS A 87 7.66 46.56 14.48
CA LYS A 87 7.92 45.14 14.28
C LYS A 87 8.54 44.68 15.60
N LEU A 88 7.66 44.38 16.56
CA LEU A 88 8.00 43.64 17.75
C LEU A 88 8.42 42.26 17.27
N SER A 89 9.71 42.15 16.93
CA SER A 89 10.41 40.89 16.74
C SER A 89 10.54 40.22 18.11
N ILE A 90 9.43 39.72 18.65
CA ILE A 90 9.38 38.90 19.87
C ILE A 90 9.81 37.45 19.56
N PHE A 91 10.06 37.14 18.29
CA PHE A 91 10.73 35.92 17.87
C PHE A 91 11.93 36.29 17.00
N GLY A 92 12.91 36.94 17.62
CA GLY A 92 14.26 36.92 17.08
C GLY A 92 14.75 35.48 17.09
N VAL A 93 14.72 34.82 15.93
CA VAL A 93 15.81 34.07 15.29
C VAL A 93 15.26 33.62 13.92
N GLU A 94 15.93 34.07 12.87
CA GLU A 94 15.67 33.70 11.48
C GLU A 94 15.63 32.17 11.29
N GLY A 95 14.57 31.66 10.64
CA GLY A 95 14.62 30.36 9.95
C GLY A 95 13.99 29.14 10.63
N LEU A 96 13.12 29.29 11.63
CA LEU A 96 12.35 28.17 12.19
C LEU A 96 11.03 27.97 11.43
N SER A 97 10.85 26.80 10.81
CA SER A 97 9.69 26.43 9.98
C SER A 97 8.38 26.23 10.77
N SER A 98 8.37 26.36 12.09
CA SER A 98 7.17 26.45 12.92
C SER A 98 7.53 26.98 14.33
N PRO A 99 6.78 27.92 14.90
CA PRO A 99 7.03 28.46 16.25
C PRO A 99 6.73 27.45 17.38
N PHE A 100 6.22 26.26 17.05
CA PHE A 100 5.91 25.20 18.02
C PHE A 100 6.84 23.99 17.93
N THR A 101 7.79 23.98 16.99
CA THR A 101 8.82 22.96 16.96
C THR A 101 10.09 23.52 17.56
N ALA A 102 10.56 22.90 18.64
CA ALA A 102 11.97 22.93 18.97
C ALA A 102 12.72 22.14 17.89
N ASP A 103 12.77 22.70 16.68
CA ASP A 103 13.60 22.22 15.60
C ASP A 103 15.04 22.49 16.04
N LEU A 104 15.55 21.59 16.89
CA LEU A 104 16.97 21.32 17.05
C LEU A 104 17.47 20.74 15.73
N LYS A 105 17.38 21.53 14.65
CA LYS A 105 18.19 21.34 13.45
C LYS A 105 19.61 21.51 13.96
N SER A 106 20.23 20.40 14.35
CA SER A 106 21.58 20.38 14.86
C SER A 106 22.43 21.20 13.90
N LYS A 107 23.15 22.21 14.39
CA LYS A 107 24.02 23.06 13.55
C LYS A 107 25.21 22.27 12.95
N GLY A 108 25.20 20.94 13.04
CA GLY A 108 26.17 20.01 12.49
C GLY A 108 25.47 18.78 11.89
N GLN A 109 26.25 17.91 11.26
CA GLN A 109 25.72 16.68 10.67
C GLN A 109 24.99 15.83 11.73
N PRO A 110 23.80 15.30 11.43
CA PRO A 110 23.09 14.44 12.37
C PRO A 110 23.93 13.19 12.65
N LEU A 111 24.09 12.83 13.93
CA LEU A 111 24.81 11.62 14.35
C LEU A 111 24.09 10.35 13.86
N TYR A 112 22.76 10.42 13.80
CA TYR A 112 21.92 9.36 13.27
C TYR A 112 22.07 9.27 11.75
N LYS A 113 22.56 8.13 11.29
CA LYS A 113 22.64 7.75 9.88
C LYS A 113 21.54 6.75 9.59
N ASN A 114 20.67 7.06 8.62
CA ASN A 114 19.66 6.13 8.15
C ASN A 114 20.33 4.86 7.59
N LEU A 115 19.84 3.69 7.98
CA LEU A 115 20.30 2.37 7.52
C LEU A 115 21.78 2.12 7.77
N ASN A 116 22.20 2.25 9.04
CA ASN A 116 23.48 1.68 9.48
C ASN A 116 23.47 0.14 9.38
N GLU A 117 24.64 -0.50 9.38
CA GLU A 117 24.78 -1.97 9.34
C GLU A 117 23.95 -2.66 10.44
N GLU A 118 23.94 -2.10 11.64
CA GLU A 118 23.12 -2.57 12.76
C GLU A 118 21.62 -2.51 12.45
N GLU A 119 21.14 -1.46 11.80
CA GLU A 119 19.72 -1.32 11.44
C GLU A 119 19.34 -2.32 10.34
N ILE A 120 20.21 -2.52 9.35
CA ILE A 120 20.03 -3.55 8.32
C ILE A 120 19.94 -4.92 8.98
N SER A 121 20.82 -5.22 9.95
CA SER A 121 20.78 -6.47 10.72
C SER A 121 19.48 -6.63 11.54
N ARG A 122 18.93 -5.52 12.07
CA ARG A 122 17.68 -5.51 12.82
C ARG A 122 16.48 -5.76 11.91
N TYR A 123 16.42 -5.08 10.76
CA TYR A 123 15.31 -5.26 9.81
C TYR A 123 15.33 -6.63 9.16
N THR A 124 16.51 -7.16 8.81
CA THR A 124 16.65 -8.54 8.32
C THR A 124 16.17 -9.55 9.36
N LYS A 125 16.57 -9.41 10.63
CA LYS A 125 16.03 -10.24 11.73
C LYS A 125 14.51 -10.16 11.86
N ALA A 126 13.93 -8.95 11.78
CA ALA A 126 12.49 -8.78 11.82
C ALA A 126 11.78 -9.50 10.66
N ILE A 127 12.39 -9.52 9.47
CA ILE A 127 11.87 -10.23 8.30
C ILE A 127 11.98 -11.75 8.48
N THR A 128 13.12 -12.26 8.96
CA THR A 128 13.30 -13.69 9.22
C THR A 128 12.36 -14.20 10.32
N ASP A 129 12.20 -13.43 11.40
CA ASP A 129 11.29 -13.77 12.50
C ASP A 129 9.82 -13.72 12.07
N GLY A 130 9.48 -12.76 11.20
CA GLY A 130 8.17 -12.67 10.56
C GLY A 130 7.88 -13.89 9.69
N LYS A 131 8.82 -14.30 8.83
CA LYS A 131 8.75 -15.51 8.01
C LYS A 131 8.58 -16.77 8.87
N ALA A 132 9.37 -16.89 9.94
CA ALA A 132 9.28 -18.00 10.89
C ALA A 132 8.00 -18.00 11.72
N SER A 133 7.33 -16.86 11.87
CA SER A 133 6.02 -16.78 12.51
C SER A 133 4.90 -17.18 11.55
N LEU A 134 4.96 -16.74 10.29
CA LEU A 134 4.00 -17.13 9.25
C LEU A 134 4.04 -18.63 8.94
N SER A 135 5.17 -19.31 9.13
CA SER A 135 5.27 -20.77 8.98
C SER A 135 4.54 -21.56 10.07
N LYS A 136 4.16 -20.93 11.19
CA LYS A 136 3.41 -21.58 12.29
C LYS A 136 1.90 -21.61 12.04
N ILE A 137 1.39 -20.78 11.13
CA ILE A 137 -0.05 -20.67 10.81
C ILE A 137 -0.71 -22.02 10.52
N PRO A 138 -0.10 -22.94 9.73
CA PRO A 138 -0.69 -24.26 9.50
C PRO A 138 -0.94 -25.08 10.77
N GLY A 139 -0.10 -24.92 11.81
CA GLY A 139 -0.29 -25.56 13.12
C GLY A 139 -1.57 -25.07 13.81
N TYR A 140 -1.76 -23.75 13.86
CA TYR A 140 -2.95 -23.14 14.44
C TYR A 140 -4.25 -23.47 13.68
N ILE A 141 -4.16 -23.75 12.37
CA ILE A 141 -5.32 -24.24 11.59
C ILE A 141 -5.76 -25.61 12.09
N ASN A 142 -4.82 -26.51 12.37
CA ASN A 142 -5.12 -27.86 12.87
C ASN A 142 -5.75 -27.82 14.26
N GLU A 143 -5.27 -26.90 15.10
CA GLU A 143 -5.78 -26.65 16.46
C GLU A 143 -7.10 -25.85 16.46
N LYS A 144 -7.54 -25.33 15.30
CA LYS A 144 -8.70 -24.43 15.16
C LYS A 144 -8.60 -23.17 16.03
N SER A 145 -7.39 -22.73 16.34
CA SER A 145 -7.10 -21.53 17.13
C SER A 145 -7.14 -20.26 16.25
N TRP A 146 -8.34 -19.92 15.77
CA TRP A 146 -8.54 -18.82 14.82
C TRP A 146 -8.15 -17.43 15.36
N GLU A 147 -8.31 -17.21 16.67
CA GLU A 147 -7.89 -15.95 17.30
C GLU A 147 -6.36 -15.82 17.33
N ASP A 148 -5.64 -16.93 17.53
CA ASP A 148 -4.17 -16.95 17.54
C ASP A 148 -3.60 -16.66 16.16
N ILE A 149 -4.25 -17.15 15.09
CA ILE A 149 -3.88 -16.79 13.72
C ILE A 149 -4.01 -15.27 13.52
N LYS A 150 -5.13 -14.67 13.93
CA LYS A 150 -5.39 -13.23 13.75
C LYS A 150 -4.45 -12.37 14.58
N SER A 151 -4.18 -12.75 15.83
CA SER A 151 -3.28 -12.02 16.72
C SER A 151 -1.85 -12.05 16.20
N LEU A 152 -1.36 -13.24 15.78
CA LEU A 152 -0.04 -13.42 15.19
C LEU A 152 0.14 -12.56 13.94
N VAL A 153 -0.83 -12.61 13.01
CA VAL A 153 -0.76 -11.85 11.76
C VAL A 153 -0.69 -10.36 12.06
N ARG A 154 -1.55 -9.83 12.93
CA ARG A 154 -1.58 -8.39 13.26
C ARG A 154 -0.30 -7.91 13.92
N GLN A 155 0.24 -8.68 14.86
CA GLN A 155 1.50 -8.36 15.53
C GLN A 155 2.65 -8.32 14.52
N ARG A 156 2.81 -9.37 13.71
CA ARG A 156 3.95 -9.49 12.79
C ARG A 156 3.90 -8.53 11.61
N VAL A 157 2.70 -8.15 11.18
CA VAL A 157 2.51 -7.21 10.07
C VAL A 157 2.99 -5.82 10.42
N ALA A 158 2.84 -5.36 11.65
CA ALA A 158 3.38 -4.05 12.07
C ALA A 158 4.90 -4.01 11.90
N ASP A 159 5.59 -5.02 12.43
CA ASP A 159 7.05 -5.14 12.37
C ASP A 159 7.52 -5.31 10.91
N LEU A 160 6.91 -6.23 10.15
CA LEU A 160 7.25 -6.50 8.75
C LEU A 160 7.02 -5.29 7.85
N ARG A 161 5.87 -4.61 7.98
CA ARG A 161 5.57 -3.41 7.17
C ARG A 161 6.62 -2.33 7.40
N SER A 162 7.01 -2.10 8.65
CA SER A 162 8.01 -1.09 8.98
C SER A 162 9.39 -1.45 8.41
N ALA A 163 9.84 -2.70 8.60
CA ALA A 163 11.12 -3.19 8.11
C ALA A 163 11.21 -3.15 6.58
N GLN A 164 10.20 -3.68 5.89
CA GLN A 164 10.17 -3.71 4.42
C GLN A 164 10.19 -2.30 3.83
N LYS A 165 9.41 -1.36 4.37
CA LYS A 165 9.41 0.04 3.90
C LYS A 165 10.78 0.71 4.09
N LYS A 166 11.44 0.47 5.23
CA LYS A 166 12.77 1.02 5.49
C LYS A 166 13.82 0.46 4.54
N MET A 167 13.78 -0.84 4.26
CA MET A 167 14.70 -1.46 3.29
C MET A 167 14.42 -1.07 1.84
N MET A 168 13.17 -0.84 1.45
CA MET A 168 12.85 -0.32 0.12
C MET A 168 13.31 1.13 -0.06
N ALA A 169 13.26 1.95 1.00
CA ALA A 169 13.72 3.33 0.95
C ALA A 169 15.24 3.45 0.68
N SER A 170 16.04 2.44 1.03
CA SER A 170 17.48 2.40 0.70
C SER A 170 17.79 2.03 -0.76
N ILE A 171 16.83 1.50 -1.52
CA ILE A 171 17.10 1.05 -2.90
C ILE A 171 17.25 2.29 -3.79
N SER A 172 18.46 2.58 -4.28
CA SER A 172 18.73 3.74 -5.13
C SER A 172 18.05 3.63 -6.50
N GLU A 173 18.01 2.43 -7.09
CA GLU A 173 17.44 2.22 -8.42
C GLU A 173 15.90 2.22 -8.41
N GLN A 174 15.30 3.19 -9.10
CA GLN A 174 13.86 3.42 -9.10
C GLN A 174 13.04 2.24 -9.65
N ARG A 175 13.53 1.55 -10.69
CA ARG A 175 12.82 0.40 -11.29
C ARG A 175 12.74 -0.78 -10.33
N ILE A 176 13.83 -1.07 -9.63
CA ILE A 176 13.88 -2.13 -8.61
C ILE A 176 12.99 -1.75 -7.44
N ARG A 177 13.03 -0.49 -6.99
CA ARG A 177 12.17 0.02 -5.91
C ARG A 177 10.69 -0.15 -6.23
N GLN A 178 10.24 0.26 -7.43
CA GLN A 178 8.84 0.10 -7.85
C GLN A 178 8.42 -1.38 -7.96
N LYS A 179 9.33 -2.26 -8.39
CA LYS A 179 9.07 -3.70 -8.41
C LYS A 179 8.90 -4.24 -7.00
N ALA A 180 9.78 -3.85 -6.07
CA ALA A 180 9.69 -4.22 -4.67
C ALA A 180 8.42 -3.65 -4.01
N GLU A 181 8.02 -2.42 -4.31
CA GLU A 181 6.78 -1.81 -3.80
C GLU A 181 5.54 -2.58 -4.26
N LYS A 182 5.47 -3.00 -5.54
CA LYS A 182 4.38 -3.84 -6.04
C LYS A 182 4.31 -5.19 -5.33
N LEU A 183 5.47 -5.84 -5.13
CA LEU A 183 5.54 -7.11 -4.41
C LEU A 183 5.13 -6.93 -2.94
N TYR A 184 5.53 -5.83 -2.33
CA TYR A 184 5.12 -5.45 -0.98
C TYR A 184 3.60 -5.26 -0.90
N ASP A 185 2.98 -4.51 -1.81
CA ASP A 185 1.53 -4.30 -1.81
C ASP A 185 0.76 -5.60 -1.98
N SER A 186 1.22 -6.48 -2.89
CA SER A 186 0.68 -7.82 -3.05
C SER A 186 0.83 -8.67 -1.79
N PHE A 187 1.99 -8.59 -1.12
CA PHE A 187 2.24 -9.27 0.15
C PHE A 187 1.26 -8.78 1.22
N ILE A 188 1.07 -7.47 1.36
CA ILE A 188 0.12 -6.92 2.34
C ILE A 188 -1.31 -7.38 2.07
N LYS A 189 -1.75 -7.43 0.81
CA LYS A 189 -3.06 -7.98 0.45
C LYS A 189 -3.19 -9.44 0.86
N SER A 190 -2.19 -10.28 0.59
CA SER A 190 -2.23 -11.70 0.97
C SER A 190 -2.32 -11.90 2.49
N ILE A 191 -1.72 -11.01 3.27
CA ILE A 191 -1.86 -11.01 4.73
C ILE A 191 -3.28 -10.61 5.16
N GLU A 192 -3.87 -9.61 4.52
CA GLU A 192 -5.27 -9.21 4.77
C GLU A 192 -6.24 -10.34 4.42
N ASP A 193 -5.94 -11.09 3.34
CA ASP A 193 -6.68 -12.30 2.97
C ASP A 193 -6.57 -13.40 4.02
N ILE A 194 -5.42 -13.55 4.70
CA ILE A 194 -5.28 -14.46 5.84
C ILE A 194 -6.21 -14.03 6.98
N ASP A 195 -6.21 -12.76 7.39
CA ASP A 195 -7.09 -12.27 8.47
C ASP A 195 -8.57 -12.44 8.09
N TYR A 196 -8.93 -12.14 6.83
CA TYR A 196 -10.28 -12.31 6.32
C TYR A 196 -10.72 -13.79 6.28
N ALA A 197 -9.88 -14.69 5.77
CA ALA A 197 -10.16 -16.12 5.73
C ALA A 197 -10.23 -16.73 7.14
N ALA A 198 -9.41 -16.25 8.08
CA ALA A 198 -9.46 -16.66 9.48
C ALA A 198 -10.78 -16.24 10.16
N ARG A 199 -11.34 -15.06 9.82
CA ARG A 199 -12.69 -14.65 10.28
C ARG A 199 -13.78 -15.59 9.76
N GLN A 200 -13.63 -16.10 8.54
CA GLN A 200 -14.54 -17.09 7.95
C GLN A 200 -14.29 -18.52 8.46
N LYS A 201 -13.25 -18.75 9.28
CA LYS A 201 -12.81 -20.07 9.74
C LYS A 201 -12.56 -21.05 8.59
N ASN A 202 -12.09 -20.55 7.46
CA ASN A 202 -11.80 -21.36 6.27
C ASN A 202 -10.31 -21.70 6.21
N GLY A 203 -9.95 -22.88 6.70
CA GLY A 203 -8.55 -23.32 6.78
C GLY A 203 -7.86 -23.45 5.42
N ASP A 204 -8.58 -23.81 4.36
CA ASP A 204 -8.00 -23.95 3.02
C ASP A 204 -7.61 -22.60 2.43
N LYS A 205 -8.48 -21.60 2.56
CA LYS A 205 -8.20 -20.22 2.15
C LYS A 205 -7.05 -19.62 2.96
N VAL A 206 -6.99 -19.89 4.27
CA VAL A 206 -5.87 -19.46 5.12
C VAL A 206 -4.55 -20.09 4.65
N ARG A 207 -4.52 -21.39 4.34
CA ARG A 207 -3.32 -22.08 3.83
C ARG A 207 -2.87 -21.50 2.49
N GLN A 208 -3.79 -21.29 1.56
CA GLN A 208 -3.48 -20.71 0.26
C GLN A 208 -2.91 -19.30 0.38
N ALA A 209 -3.56 -18.43 1.16
CA ALA A 209 -3.10 -17.06 1.40
C ALA A 209 -1.75 -17.02 2.13
N GLN A 210 -1.52 -17.94 3.07
CA GLN A 210 -0.23 -18.07 3.77
C GLN A 210 0.90 -18.49 2.83
N GLN A 211 0.69 -19.47 1.96
CA GLN A 211 1.68 -19.89 0.97
C GLN A 211 2.00 -18.76 -0.01
N GLN A 212 0.98 -18.03 -0.45
CA GLN A 212 1.14 -16.87 -1.31
C GLN A 212 1.93 -15.75 -0.60
N ALA A 213 1.63 -15.46 0.66
CA ALA A 213 2.36 -14.48 1.45
C ALA A 213 3.84 -14.85 1.60
N MET A 214 4.15 -16.11 1.89
CA MET A 214 5.52 -16.61 1.99
C MET A 214 6.29 -16.49 0.68
N LYS A 215 5.65 -16.83 -0.45
CA LYS A 215 6.23 -16.68 -1.79
C LYS A 215 6.51 -15.22 -2.13
N LEU A 216 5.54 -14.33 -1.92
CA LEU A 216 5.68 -12.91 -2.20
C LEU A 216 6.75 -12.26 -1.33
N LEU A 217 6.87 -12.66 -0.07
CA LEU A 217 7.92 -12.19 0.84
C LEU A 217 9.31 -12.61 0.37
N GLN A 218 9.47 -13.82 -0.18
CA GLN A 218 10.73 -14.31 -0.74
C GLN A 218 11.09 -13.63 -2.08
N GLU A 219 10.10 -13.41 -2.95
CA GLU A 219 10.28 -12.64 -4.19
C GLU A 219 10.65 -11.17 -3.89
N TRP A 220 9.98 -10.57 -2.90
CA TRP A 220 10.28 -9.22 -2.42
C TRP A 220 11.70 -9.12 -1.89
N ALA A 221 12.13 -10.06 -1.05
CA ALA A 221 13.46 -10.02 -0.47
C ALA A 221 14.55 -10.22 -1.52
N SER A 222 14.31 -11.10 -2.50
CA SER A 222 15.20 -11.26 -3.66
C SER A 222 15.33 -9.96 -4.46
N ALA A 223 14.23 -9.22 -4.64
CA ALA A 223 14.25 -7.91 -5.31
C ALA A 223 14.93 -6.82 -4.47
N ALA A 224 14.81 -6.88 -3.15
CA ALA A 224 15.43 -5.94 -2.22
C ALA A 224 16.91 -6.26 -1.92
N GLY A 225 17.45 -7.36 -2.43
CA GLY A 225 18.82 -7.81 -2.13
C GLY A 225 19.00 -8.34 -0.71
N VAL A 226 17.92 -8.82 -0.09
CA VAL A 226 17.89 -9.33 1.28
C VAL A 226 17.84 -10.85 1.27
N ALA A 227 18.79 -11.49 1.95
CA ALA A 227 18.82 -12.94 2.12
C ALA A 227 17.99 -13.37 3.35
N ILE A 228 16.89 -14.12 3.13
CA ILE A 228 15.93 -14.58 4.16
C ILE A 228 15.43 -16.01 3.94
#